data_AF-A0A2H9T8M3-F1
#
_entry.id   AF-A0A2H9T8M3-F1
#
_cell.length_a   1.000
_cell.length_b   1.000
_cell.length_c   1.000
_cell.angle_alpha   90.00
_cell.angle_beta   90.00
_cell.angle_gamma   90.00
#
_symmetry.space_group_name_H-M   'P 1'
#
loop_
_entity.id
_entity.type
_entity.pdbx_description
1 polymer ?
#
loop_
_entity_poly.entity_id
_entity_poly.type
_entity_poly.pdbx_seq_one_letter_code
_entity_poly.pdbx_strand_id
1 'polypeptide(L)'
;MDILAIQRLISTARQAEMQSEYLHKQVLSRMDDLIYRLDLPEDNPDRVLYRFAIQYIEHVDVFIRTIQDTSDKTGVSNFVDPFLAIAIENFLSPQIQGDDIDGLDILLDKAYFTHRLVEEVNDCYMVKTGTALLPINMTWANVVIHAVLGEPFANEIDSIVEETVQQMMASQAVYDEEQFKSIIEHRDPEQWIAAWSDEKSKAINMDIDLHFTTAA
;
A
#
# COMPACT_ATOMS: atom_id res chain seq x y z
N MET A 1 13.63 -5.73 10.86
CA MET A 1 12.78 -5.75 9.66
C MET A 1 13.45 -6.60 8.58
N ASP A 2 12.73 -7.52 7.93
CA ASP A 2 13.30 -8.43 6.91
C ASP A 2 12.89 -8.00 5.48
N ILE A 3 13.33 -6.80 5.06
CA ILE A 3 13.14 -6.31 3.68
C ILE A 3 13.73 -7.29 2.66
N LEU A 4 14.81 -7.98 3.01
CA LEU A 4 15.42 -8.98 2.13
C LEU A 4 14.47 -10.16 1.90
N ALA A 5 13.68 -10.57 2.90
CA ALA A 5 12.63 -11.58 2.71
C ALA A 5 11.53 -11.09 1.76
N ILE A 6 11.09 -9.84 1.90
CA ILE A 6 10.10 -9.23 0.99
C ILE A 6 10.63 -9.24 -0.45
N GLN A 7 11.85 -8.77 -0.66
CA GLN A 7 12.49 -8.75 -1.98
C GLN A 7 12.67 -10.16 -2.57
N ARG A 8 13.07 -11.13 -1.74
CA ARG A 8 13.18 -12.54 -2.18
C ARG A 8 11.81 -13.08 -2.58
N LEU A 9 10.77 -12.83 -1.78
CA LEU A 9 9.42 -13.30 -2.04
C LEU A 9 8.88 -12.72 -3.36
N ILE A 10 9.01 -11.41 -3.57
CA ILE A 10 8.64 -10.75 -4.82
C ILE A 10 9.42 -11.35 -6.00
N SER A 11 10.73 -11.56 -5.85
CA SER A 11 11.57 -12.15 -6.90
C SER A 11 11.16 -13.58 -7.25
N THR A 12 10.77 -14.39 -6.28
CA THR A 12 10.26 -15.75 -6.51
C THR A 12 8.91 -15.72 -7.23
N ALA A 13 7.96 -14.91 -6.75
CA ALA A 13 6.64 -14.76 -7.37
C ALA A 13 6.75 -14.24 -8.81
N ARG A 14 7.70 -13.35 -9.09
CA ARG A 14 8.04 -12.89 -10.45
C ARG A 14 8.43 -14.02 -11.39
N GLN A 15 9.28 -14.93 -10.92
CA GLN A 15 9.73 -16.06 -11.73
C GLN A 15 8.59 -17.05 -12.00
N ALA A 16 7.72 -17.26 -11.02
CA ALA A 16 6.54 -18.10 -11.17
C ALA A 16 5.53 -17.49 -12.16
N GLU A 17 5.28 -16.17 -12.06
CA GLU A 17 4.39 -15.45 -12.98
C GLU A 17 4.84 -15.52 -14.44
N MET A 18 6.15 -15.56 -14.72
CA MET A 18 6.68 -15.74 -16.09
C MET A 18 6.24 -17.06 -16.73
N GLN A 19 5.81 -18.05 -15.93
CA GLN A 19 5.34 -19.35 -16.41
C GLN A 19 3.81 -19.48 -16.33
N SER A 20 3.19 -18.92 -15.29
CA SER A 20 1.76 -19.10 -15.02
C SER A 20 0.86 -18.06 -15.71
N GLU A 21 1.33 -16.82 -15.84
CA GLU A 21 0.56 -15.64 -16.28
C GLU A 21 -0.77 -15.45 -15.49
N TYR A 22 -0.82 -15.86 -14.23
CA TYR A 22 -2.06 -15.80 -13.44
C TYR A 22 -2.52 -14.38 -13.17
N LEU A 23 -1.61 -13.47 -12.82
CA LEU A 23 -1.97 -12.08 -12.60
C LEU A 23 -2.46 -11.42 -13.90
N HIS A 24 -1.83 -11.71 -15.05
CA HIS A 24 -2.31 -11.16 -16.33
C HIS A 24 -3.70 -11.69 -16.68
N LYS A 25 -3.96 -12.99 -16.47
CA LYS A 25 -5.29 -13.59 -16.67
C LYS A 25 -6.34 -12.99 -15.74
N GLN A 26 -5.99 -12.71 -14.48
CA GLN A 26 -6.88 -12.03 -13.54
C GLN A 26 -7.27 -10.64 -14.05
N VAL A 27 -6.30 -9.83 -14.48
CA VAL A 27 -6.55 -8.50 -15.06
C VAL A 27 -7.45 -8.60 -16.30
N LEU A 28 -7.14 -9.51 -17.23
CA LEU A 28 -7.92 -9.73 -18.45
C LEU A 28 -9.36 -10.12 -18.15
N SER A 29 -9.58 -11.01 -17.17
CA SER A 29 -10.92 -11.50 -16.81
C SER A 29 -11.86 -10.41 -16.30
N ARG A 30 -11.30 -9.27 -15.85
CA ARG A 30 -12.05 -8.13 -15.32
C ARG A 30 -12.08 -6.93 -16.25
N MET A 31 -11.46 -7.04 -17.44
CA MET A 31 -11.26 -5.89 -18.32
C MET A 31 -12.58 -5.20 -18.72
N ASP A 32 -13.63 -5.99 -18.99
CA ASP A 32 -14.94 -5.47 -19.36
C ASP A 32 -15.54 -4.58 -18.26
N ASP A 33 -15.35 -4.93 -16.98
CA ASP A 33 -15.79 -4.10 -15.86
C ASP A 33 -14.86 -2.90 -15.61
N LEU A 34 -13.55 -3.10 -15.80
CA LEU A 34 -12.51 -2.11 -15.54
C LEU A 34 -12.56 -0.93 -16.52
N ILE A 35 -12.87 -1.17 -17.79
CA ILE A 35 -12.98 -0.12 -18.83
C ILE A 35 -14.07 0.92 -18.49
N TYR A 36 -15.09 0.55 -17.70
CA TYR A 36 -16.13 1.50 -17.26
C TYR A 36 -15.80 2.22 -15.95
N ARG A 37 -14.84 1.71 -15.18
CA ARG A 37 -14.44 2.25 -13.86
C ARG A 37 -13.19 3.12 -13.94
N LEU A 38 -12.34 2.87 -14.93
CA LEU A 38 -11.04 3.50 -15.12
C LEU A 38 -10.97 4.07 -16.54
N ASP A 39 -10.41 5.26 -16.71
CA ASP A 39 -10.13 5.81 -18.04
C ASP A 39 -8.78 5.27 -18.51
N LEU A 40 -8.87 4.09 -19.12
CA LEU A 40 -7.74 3.30 -19.59
C LEU A 40 -7.32 3.76 -20.99
N PRO A 41 -6.03 3.66 -21.34
CA PRO A 41 -5.58 3.97 -22.69
C PRO A 41 -6.25 3.05 -23.72
N GLU A 42 -6.56 3.60 -24.90
CA GLU A 42 -7.18 2.85 -26.01
C GLU A 42 -6.28 1.69 -26.47
N ASP A 43 -4.96 1.88 -26.41
CA ASP A 43 -3.97 0.89 -26.84
C ASP A 43 -3.47 0.00 -25.68
N ASN A 44 -3.81 -1.29 -25.74
CA ASN A 44 -3.37 -2.33 -24.81
C ASN A 44 -3.68 -2.04 -23.31
N PRO A 45 -4.94 -1.70 -22.96
CA PRO A 45 -5.33 -1.35 -21.59
C PRO A 45 -5.01 -2.45 -20.57
N ASP A 46 -5.14 -3.72 -20.96
CA ASP A 46 -4.82 -4.89 -20.15
C ASP A 46 -3.33 -4.95 -19.76
N ARG A 47 -2.44 -4.67 -20.71
CA ARG A 47 -0.99 -4.69 -20.47
C ARG A 47 -0.55 -3.54 -19.58
N VAL A 48 -1.23 -2.38 -19.69
CA VAL A 48 -0.96 -1.22 -18.84
C VAL A 48 -1.34 -1.53 -17.39
N LEU A 49 -2.56 -2.05 -17.15
CA LEU A 49 -2.99 -2.45 -15.82
C LEU A 49 -2.17 -3.60 -15.24
N TYR A 50 -1.82 -4.59 -16.06
CA TYR A 50 -0.96 -5.69 -15.64
C TYR A 50 0.42 -5.19 -15.18
N ARG A 51 1.06 -4.30 -15.96
CA ARG A 51 2.32 -3.66 -15.57
C ARG A 51 2.17 -2.81 -14.31
N PHE A 52 1.04 -2.14 -14.15
CA PHE A 52 0.79 -1.35 -12.96
C PHE A 52 0.68 -2.23 -11.71
N ALA A 53 -0.12 -3.30 -11.73
CA ALA A 53 -0.22 -4.26 -10.62
C ALA A 53 1.14 -4.86 -10.23
N ILE A 54 1.95 -5.18 -11.24
CA ILE A 54 3.36 -5.58 -11.13
C ILE A 54 4.19 -4.56 -10.33
N GLN A 55 4.14 -3.29 -10.72
CA GLN A 55 4.88 -2.21 -10.07
C GLN A 55 4.37 -1.98 -8.65
N TYR A 56 3.07 -2.11 -8.43
CA TYR A 56 2.44 -1.95 -7.14
C TYR A 56 2.90 -2.99 -6.12
N ILE A 57 3.05 -4.25 -6.54
CA ILE A 57 3.62 -5.32 -5.72
C ILE A 57 5.11 -5.06 -5.44
N GLU A 58 5.88 -4.72 -6.47
CA GLU A 58 7.32 -4.46 -6.34
C GLU A 58 7.61 -3.27 -5.44
N HIS A 59 6.68 -2.31 -5.37
CA HIS A 59 6.82 -1.10 -4.59
C HIS A 59 6.80 -1.32 -3.07
N VAL A 60 6.27 -2.46 -2.59
CA VAL A 60 6.13 -2.75 -1.15
C VAL A 60 7.45 -2.65 -0.39
N ASP A 61 8.56 -3.11 -0.98
CA ASP A 61 9.86 -3.13 -0.30
C ASP A 61 10.42 -1.71 -0.04
N VAL A 62 10.32 -0.83 -1.04
CA VAL A 62 10.75 0.57 -0.95
C VAL A 62 9.78 1.38 -0.11
N PHE A 63 8.48 1.09 -0.20
CA PHE A 63 7.45 1.73 0.59
C PHE A 63 7.69 1.54 2.08
N ILE A 64 7.78 0.30 2.55
CA ILE A 64 8.00 -0.03 3.96
C ILE A 64 9.33 0.56 4.46
N ARG A 65 10.40 0.38 3.68
CA ARG A 65 11.74 0.87 4.06
C ARG A 65 11.76 2.38 4.21
N THR A 66 11.17 3.10 3.26
CA THR A 66 11.19 4.57 3.28
C THR A 66 10.32 5.12 4.39
N ILE A 67 9.16 4.52 4.67
CA ILE A 67 8.33 4.90 5.81
C ILE A 67 9.11 4.74 7.10
N GLN A 68 9.75 3.58 7.31
CA GLN A 68 10.56 3.33 8.51
C GLN A 68 11.70 4.35 8.64
N ASP A 69 12.58 4.44 7.64
CA ASP A 69 13.74 5.33 7.64
C ASP A 69 13.35 6.79 7.88
N THR A 70 12.22 7.23 7.33
CA THR A 70 11.76 8.62 7.45
C THR A 70 11.06 8.87 8.78
N SER A 71 10.31 7.90 9.30
CA SER A 71 9.68 7.98 10.62
C SER A 71 10.72 8.05 11.75
N ASP A 72 11.85 7.35 11.62
CA ASP A 72 12.96 7.42 12.56
C ASP A 72 13.61 8.81 12.54
N LYS A 73 13.89 9.35 11.34
CA LYS A 73 14.48 10.69 11.18
C LYS A 73 13.58 11.81 11.71
N THR A 74 12.26 11.60 11.66
CA THR A 74 11.26 12.60 12.03
C THR A 74 10.69 12.39 13.44
N GLY A 75 11.13 11.34 14.15
CA GLY A 75 10.76 11.10 15.55
C GLY A 75 9.34 10.57 15.74
N VAL A 76 8.73 9.98 14.71
CA VAL A 76 7.36 9.43 14.75
C VAL A 76 7.31 7.91 14.64
N SER A 77 8.45 7.22 14.69
CA SER A 77 8.51 5.75 14.54
C SER A 77 7.65 4.98 15.55
N ASN A 78 7.51 5.48 16.78
CA ASN A 78 6.61 4.87 17.78
C ASN A 78 5.14 4.77 17.32
N PHE A 79 4.70 5.67 16.45
CA PHE A 79 3.35 5.67 15.87
C PHE A 79 3.24 4.85 14.58
N VAL A 80 4.37 4.48 13.98
CA VAL A 80 4.43 3.90 12.63
C VAL A 80 4.81 2.43 12.68
N ASP A 81 5.80 2.09 13.50
CA ASP A 81 6.36 0.75 13.61
C ASP A 81 5.33 -0.34 13.92
N PRO A 82 4.32 -0.13 14.80
CA PRO A 82 3.30 -1.15 15.04
C PRO A 82 2.53 -1.53 13.77
N PHE A 83 2.23 -0.57 12.90
CA PHE A 83 1.48 -0.81 11.67
C PHE A 83 2.35 -1.44 10.60
N LEU A 84 3.61 -0.99 10.47
CA LEU A 84 4.56 -1.63 9.57
C LEU A 84 4.83 -3.08 9.96
N ALA A 85 4.89 -3.40 11.24
CA ALA A 85 5.08 -4.77 11.70
C ALA A 85 3.94 -5.69 11.21
N ILE A 86 2.69 -5.25 11.30
CA ILE A 86 1.53 -6.01 10.80
C ILE A 86 1.57 -6.14 9.27
N ALA A 87 1.88 -5.06 8.56
CA ALA A 87 2.03 -5.12 7.10
C ALA A 87 3.08 -6.15 6.68
N ILE A 88 4.26 -6.13 7.31
CA ILE A 88 5.35 -7.08 7.03
C ILE A 88 4.94 -8.51 7.37
N GLU A 89 4.31 -8.74 8.52
CA GLU A 89 3.85 -10.06 8.94
C GLU A 89 2.80 -10.60 7.97
N ASN A 90 1.81 -9.79 7.59
CA ASN A 90 0.82 -10.17 6.59
C ASN A 90 1.47 -10.50 5.24
N PHE A 91 2.40 -9.65 4.77
CA PHE A 91 3.05 -9.83 3.48
C PHE A 91 3.92 -11.10 3.43
N LEU A 92 4.60 -11.43 4.52
CA LEU A 92 5.46 -12.61 4.62
C LEU A 92 4.71 -13.88 5.08
N SER A 93 3.45 -13.75 5.50
CA SER A 93 2.69 -14.90 5.99
C SER A 93 2.45 -15.94 4.89
N PRO A 94 2.70 -17.23 5.16
CA PRO A 94 2.37 -18.30 4.24
C PRO A 94 0.85 -18.38 4.04
N GLN A 95 0.41 -18.81 2.87
CA GLN A 95 -1.02 -19.02 2.66
C GLN A 95 -1.56 -20.16 3.55
N ILE A 96 -2.77 -19.97 4.07
CA ILE A 96 -3.43 -20.89 5.02
C ILE A 96 -3.72 -22.27 4.38
N GLN A 97 -3.69 -22.39 3.04
CA GLN A 97 -4.06 -23.59 2.29
C GLN A 97 -2.90 -24.39 1.69
N GLY A 98 -1.67 -24.21 2.16
CA GLY A 98 -0.58 -25.18 1.90
C GLY A 98 -0.04 -25.24 0.46
N ASP A 99 -0.52 -24.37 -0.43
CA ASP A 99 0.14 -24.10 -1.70
C ASP A 99 1.29 -23.12 -1.45
N ASP A 100 2.45 -23.39 -2.05
CA ASP A 100 3.54 -22.43 -2.14
C ASP A 100 3.03 -21.12 -2.77
N ILE A 101 3.56 -19.97 -2.38
CA ILE A 101 3.22 -18.68 -3.03
C ILE A 101 3.73 -18.74 -4.46
N ASP A 102 2.86 -19.13 -5.39
CA ASP A 102 3.25 -19.48 -6.76
C ASP A 102 2.92 -18.40 -7.81
N GLY A 103 2.63 -17.16 -7.40
CA GLY A 103 2.34 -16.10 -8.38
C GLY A 103 2.22 -14.69 -7.82
N LEU A 104 2.24 -13.70 -8.73
CA LEU A 104 2.07 -12.29 -8.39
C LEU A 104 0.60 -11.94 -8.07
N ASP A 105 -0.35 -12.74 -8.53
CA ASP A 105 -1.77 -12.65 -8.18
C ASP A 105 -1.98 -12.75 -6.67
N ILE A 106 -1.27 -13.69 -6.02
CA ILE A 106 -1.25 -13.82 -4.56
C ILE A 106 -0.54 -12.65 -3.89
N LEU A 107 0.55 -12.13 -4.46
CA LEU A 107 1.21 -10.98 -3.82
C LEU A 107 0.42 -9.67 -3.99
N LEU A 108 -0.51 -9.61 -4.95
CA LEU A 108 -1.31 -8.42 -5.19
C LEU A 108 -2.24 -8.11 -4.00
N ASP A 109 -2.88 -9.13 -3.41
CA ASP A 109 -3.78 -8.93 -2.26
C ASP A 109 -3.00 -8.48 -1.00
N LYS A 110 -1.83 -9.05 -0.76
CA LYS A 110 -0.92 -8.69 0.34
C LYS A 110 -0.31 -7.30 0.14
N ALA A 111 0.05 -6.94 -1.09
CA ALA A 111 0.50 -5.60 -1.42
C ALA A 111 -0.63 -4.59 -1.18
N TYR A 112 -1.85 -4.92 -1.61
CA TYR A 112 -3.02 -4.07 -1.41
C TYR A 112 -3.31 -3.85 0.07
N PHE A 113 -3.33 -4.93 0.88
CA PHE A 113 -3.44 -4.85 2.33
C PHE A 113 -2.38 -3.92 2.92
N THR A 114 -1.11 -4.06 2.52
CA THR A 114 0.01 -3.26 3.04
C THR A 114 -0.19 -1.77 2.79
N HIS A 115 -0.49 -1.39 1.55
CA HIS A 115 -0.65 0.02 1.18
C HIS A 115 -1.94 0.63 1.74
N ARG A 116 -3.04 -0.13 1.73
CA ARG A 116 -4.34 0.28 2.29
C ARG A 116 -4.27 0.44 3.81
N LEU A 117 -3.51 -0.41 4.51
CA LEU A 117 -3.28 -0.28 5.96
C LEU A 117 -2.62 1.06 6.30
N VAL A 118 -1.58 1.46 5.57
CA VAL A 118 -0.90 2.74 5.81
C VAL A 118 -1.80 3.93 5.48
N GLU A 119 -2.59 3.84 4.41
CA GLU A 119 -3.57 4.87 4.07
C GLU A 119 -4.64 5.03 5.16
N GLU A 120 -5.22 3.93 5.65
CA GLU A 120 -6.23 3.96 6.70
C GLU A 120 -5.68 4.51 8.03
N VAL A 121 -4.42 4.20 8.35
CA VAL A 121 -3.72 4.81 9.49
C VAL A 121 -3.60 6.32 9.31
N ASN A 122 -3.17 6.78 8.13
CA ASN A 122 -3.07 8.22 7.83
C ASN A 122 -4.43 8.91 7.95
N ASP A 123 -5.50 8.31 7.44
CA ASP A 123 -6.87 8.82 7.51
C ASP A 123 -7.36 8.90 8.96
N CYS A 124 -7.12 7.87 9.77
CA CYS A 124 -7.42 7.87 11.20
C CYS A 124 -6.71 9.02 11.94
N TYR A 125 -5.42 9.24 11.68
CA TYR A 125 -4.68 10.35 12.27
C TYR A 125 -5.21 11.72 11.80
N MET A 126 -5.53 11.84 10.51
CA MET A 126 -6.11 13.06 9.95
C MET A 126 -7.45 13.40 10.62
N VAL A 127 -8.35 12.43 10.76
CA VAL A 127 -9.67 12.61 11.38
C VAL A 127 -9.56 13.01 12.85
N LYS A 128 -8.68 12.36 13.61
CA LYS A 128 -8.56 12.60 15.06
C LYS A 128 -7.77 13.87 15.40
N THR A 129 -6.74 14.17 14.63
CA THR A 129 -5.75 15.19 15.00
C THR A 129 -5.74 16.42 14.10
N GLY A 130 -6.39 16.34 12.93
CA GLY A 130 -6.33 17.36 11.88
C GLY A 130 -5.04 17.35 11.07
N THR A 131 -4.18 16.33 11.22
CA THR A 131 -2.93 16.20 10.47
C THR A 131 -2.66 14.71 10.17
N ALA A 132 -2.28 14.40 8.94
CA ALA A 132 -1.87 13.05 8.56
C ALA A 132 -0.59 12.63 9.29
N LEU A 133 -0.44 11.34 9.57
CA LEU A 133 0.78 10.78 10.15
C LEU A 133 1.95 10.90 9.15
N LEU A 134 1.74 10.51 7.90
CA LEU A 134 2.73 10.52 6.83
C LEU A 134 2.21 11.31 5.62
N PRO A 135 3.04 12.11 4.93
CA PRO A 135 2.66 12.84 3.72
C PRO A 135 2.73 11.95 2.48
N ILE A 136 2.01 10.83 2.51
CA ILE A 136 2.01 9.79 1.47
C ILE A 136 0.62 9.75 0.84
N ASN A 137 0.55 9.68 -0.49
CA ASN A 137 -0.68 9.50 -1.22
C ASN A 137 -0.63 8.19 -2.03
N MET A 138 -1.40 7.20 -1.60
CA MET A 138 -1.60 5.94 -2.32
C MET A 138 -3.02 5.78 -2.84
N THR A 139 -3.89 6.79 -2.67
CA THR A 139 -5.34 6.66 -2.88
C THR A 139 -5.67 6.21 -4.28
N TRP A 140 -5.05 6.82 -5.28
CA TRP A 140 -5.29 6.45 -6.68
C TRP A 140 -4.77 5.05 -7.00
N ALA A 141 -3.57 4.73 -6.54
CA ALA A 141 -2.99 3.40 -6.72
C ALA A 141 -3.87 2.32 -6.06
N ASN A 142 -4.37 2.60 -4.85
CA ASN A 142 -5.28 1.72 -4.11
C ASN A 142 -6.62 1.56 -4.82
N VAL A 143 -7.21 2.62 -5.38
CA VAL A 143 -8.46 2.53 -6.15
C VAL A 143 -8.29 1.65 -7.40
N VAL A 144 -7.18 1.81 -8.12
CA VAL A 144 -6.90 0.99 -9.31
C VAL A 144 -6.72 -0.48 -8.93
N ILE A 145 -5.93 -0.77 -7.89
CA ILE A 145 -5.72 -2.16 -7.45
C ILE A 145 -6.98 -2.77 -6.83
N HIS A 146 -7.77 -2.00 -6.09
CA HIS A 146 -9.09 -2.43 -5.62
C HIS A 146 -9.95 -2.91 -6.78
N ALA A 147 -10.01 -2.13 -7.87
CA ALA A 147 -10.75 -2.52 -9.07
C ALA A 147 -10.17 -3.80 -9.72
N VAL A 148 -8.84 -3.95 -9.78
CA VAL A 148 -8.17 -5.15 -10.33
C VAL A 148 -8.40 -6.40 -9.47
N LEU A 149 -8.40 -6.25 -8.15
CA LEU A 149 -8.77 -7.33 -7.22
C LEU A 149 -10.25 -7.68 -7.37
N GLY A 150 -11.07 -6.66 -7.59
CA GLY A 150 -12.50 -6.71 -7.84
C GLY A 150 -13.33 -7.04 -6.61
N GLU A 151 -14.64 -6.84 -6.75
CA GLU A 151 -15.62 -7.07 -5.68
C GLU A 151 -16.20 -8.50 -5.77
N PRO A 152 -16.53 -9.13 -4.62
CA PRO A 152 -16.53 -8.59 -3.26
C PRO A 152 -15.17 -8.63 -2.54
N PHE A 153 -14.17 -9.30 -3.11
CA PHE A 153 -12.91 -9.62 -2.43
C PHE A 153 -12.14 -8.39 -1.93
N ALA A 154 -12.01 -7.34 -2.75
CA ALA A 154 -11.33 -6.12 -2.33
C ALA A 154 -11.99 -5.45 -1.10
N ASN A 155 -13.32 -5.49 -1.01
CA ASN A 155 -14.08 -4.95 0.13
C ASN A 155 -13.86 -5.76 1.42
N GLU A 156 -13.61 -7.08 1.30
CA GLU A 156 -13.25 -7.91 2.44
C GLU A 156 -11.88 -7.49 3.01
N ILE A 157 -10.92 -7.21 2.13
CA ILE A 157 -9.60 -6.70 2.54
C ILE A 157 -9.74 -5.33 3.21
N ASP A 158 -10.52 -4.41 2.63
CA ASP A 158 -10.79 -3.10 3.23
C ASP A 158 -11.38 -3.25 4.65
N SER A 159 -12.33 -4.16 4.83
CA SER A 159 -12.95 -4.41 6.14
C SER A 159 -11.94 -4.94 7.17
N ILE A 160 -11.07 -5.87 6.76
CA ILE A 160 -10.00 -6.40 7.62
C ILE A 160 -9.01 -5.28 7.99
N VAL A 161 -8.65 -4.42 7.03
CA VAL A 161 -7.76 -3.28 7.27
C VAL A 161 -8.39 -2.31 8.28
N GLU A 162 -9.65 -1.92 8.06
CA GLU A 162 -10.37 -1.00 8.97
C GLU A 162 -10.42 -1.57 10.39
N GLU A 163 -10.84 -2.84 10.56
CA GLU A 163 -10.88 -3.50 11.85
C GLU A 163 -9.49 -3.57 12.51
N THR A 164 -8.46 -3.86 11.74
CA THR A 164 -7.06 -3.92 12.22
C THR A 164 -6.63 -2.56 12.76
N VAL A 165 -6.83 -1.48 11.99
CA VAL A 165 -6.45 -0.12 12.41
C VAL A 165 -7.27 0.30 13.63
N GLN A 166 -8.58 0.06 13.65
CA GLN A 166 -9.42 0.42 14.79
C GLN A 166 -8.97 -0.27 16.09
N GLN A 167 -8.66 -1.57 16.04
CA GLN A 167 -8.17 -2.32 17.20
C GLN A 167 -6.82 -1.78 17.71
N MET A 168 -5.91 -1.45 16.80
CA MET A 168 -4.62 -0.87 17.15
C MET A 168 -4.76 0.52 17.75
N MET A 169 -5.59 1.39 17.14
CA MET A 169 -5.81 2.76 17.60
C MET A 169 -6.58 2.85 18.92
N ALA A 170 -7.31 1.79 19.30
CA ALA A 170 -7.92 1.68 20.62
C ALA A 170 -6.89 1.43 21.74
N SER A 171 -5.69 0.96 21.40
CA SER A 171 -4.61 0.74 22.34
C SER A 171 -3.82 2.03 22.60
N GLN A 172 -3.86 2.53 23.85
CA GLN A 172 -3.06 3.69 24.28
C GLN A 172 -1.54 3.48 24.15
N ALA A 173 -1.09 2.23 23.98
CA ALA A 173 0.32 1.95 23.73
C ALA A 173 0.77 2.28 22.29
N VAL A 174 -0.18 2.39 21.35
CA VAL A 174 0.07 2.62 19.92
C VAL A 174 -0.37 4.03 19.51
N TYR A 175 -1.47 4.52 20.08
CA TYR A 175 -2.04 5.82 19.76
C TYR A 175 -2.12 6.72 21.00
N ASP A 176 -1.41 7.85 20.94
CA ASP A 176 -1.52 8.96 21.90
C ASP A 176 -1.68 10.28 21.11
N GLU A 177 -2.87 10.86 21.20
CA GLU A 177 -3.23 12.09 20.49
C GLU A 177 -2.42 13.31 20.97
N GLU A 178 -2.23 13.44 22.29
CA GLU A 178 -1.53 14.59 22.88
C GLU A 178 -0.04 14.54 22.54
N GLN A 179 0.56 13.35 22.66
CA GLN A 179 1.95 13.14 22.28
C GLN A 179 2.18 13.41 20.79
N PHE A 180 1.29 12.91 19.93
CA PHE A 180 1.38 13.15 18.50
C PHE A 180 1.28 14.65 18.16
N LYS A 181 0.23 15.34 18.65
CA LYS A 181 0.06 16.78 18.43
C LYS A 181 1.28 17.57 18.92
N SER A 182 1.81 17.24 20.09
CA SER A 182 3.02 17.89 20.61
C SER A 182 4.21 17.74 19.66
N ILE A 183 4.44 16.56 19.09
CA ILE A 183 5.53 16.34 18.12
C ILE A 183 5.30 17.17 16.86
N ILE A 184 4.07 17.16 16.35
CA ILE A 184 3.67 17.87 15.13
C ILE A 184 3.78 19.39 15.28
N GLU A 185 3.45 19.95 16.44
CA GLU A 185 3.55 21.38 16.73
C GLU A 185 4.98 21.87 16.92
N HIS A 186 5.86 21.02 17.48
CA HIS A 186 7.23 21.40 17.83
C HIS A 186 8.28 20.93 16.81
N ARG A 187 7.86 20.19 15.76
CA ARG A 187 8.77 19.78 14.68
C ARG A 187 9.31 20.99 13.93
N ASP A 188 10.51 20.85 13.39
CA ASP A 188 11.03 21.77 12.39
C ASP A 188 10.33 21.49 11.04
N PRO A 189 9.56 22.45 10.47
CA PRO A 189 8.87 22.24 9.21
C PRO A 189 9.79 22.02 8.02
N GLU A 190 10.97 22.66 7.99
CA GLU A 190 11.94 22.50 6.90
C GLU A 190 12.58 21.12 6.96
N GLN A 191 12.96 20.67 8.16
CA GLN A 191 13.48 19.31 8.36
C GLN A 191 12.44 18.25 8.02
N TRP A 192 11.17 18.46 8.41
CA TRP A 192 10.07 17.56 8.09
C TRP A 192 9.87 17.45 6.58
N ILE A 193 9.76 18.59 5.88
CA ILE A 193 9.61 18.61 4.42
C ILE A 193 10.83 17.95 3.75
N ALA A 194 12.05 18.27 4.19
CA ALA A 194 13.27 17.71 3.62
C ALA A 194 13.33 16.18 3.77
N ALA A 195 12.92 15.64 4.91
CA ALA A 195 12.89 14.20 5.16
C ALA A 195 11.92 13.47 4.21
N TRP A 196 10.78 14.09 3.91
CA TRP A 196 9.74 13.54 3.03
C TRP A 196 9.88 13.91 1.55
N SER A 197 10.81 14.81 1.20
CA SER A 197 11.02 15.30 -0.18
C SER A 197 12.29 14.77 -0.86
N ASP A 198 13.07 13.92 -0.18
CA ASP A 198 14.21 13.22 -0.76
C ASP A 198 13.76 12.31 -1.93
N GLU A 199 14.63 12.01 -2.89
CA GLU A 199 14.33 11.17 -4.05
C GLU A 199 13.77 9.80 -3.65
N LYS A 200 14.27 9.23 -2.54
CA LYS A 200 13.77 7.98 -1.97
C LYS A 200 12.33 8.10 -1.46
N SER A 201 11.98 9.25 -0.88
CA SER A 201 10.64 9.58 -0.40
C SER A 201 9.70 9.93 -1.54
N LYS A 202 10.18 10.52 -2.63
CA LYS A 202 9.36 10.69 -3.84
C LYS A 202 8.95 9.36 -4.46
N ALA A 203 9.83 8.36 -4.40
CA ALA A 203 9.54 7.03 -4.92
C ALA A 203 8.43 6.28 -4.16
N ILE A 204 7.95 6.78 -3.01
CA ILE A 204 6.83 6.16 -2.28
C ILE A 204 5.46 6.53 -2.85
N ASN A 205 5.36 7.63 -3.59
CA ASN A 205 4.11 7.96 -4.28
C ASN A 205 4.11 7.24 -5.62
N MET A 206 3.06 6.47 -5.85
CA MET A 206 2.89 5.76 -7.10
C MET A 206 1.93 6.55 -7.97
N ASP A 207 2.49 7.42 -8.81
CA ASP A 207 1.71 8.09 -9.84
C ASP A 207 1.46 7.11 -10.98
N ILE A 208 0.23 7.10 -11.47
CA ILE A 208 -0.09 6.50 -12.75
C ILE A 208 -0.53 7.62 -13.66
N ASP A 209 0.04 7.67 -14.86
CA ASP A 209 -0.57 8.38 -15.99
C ASP A 209 -1.81 7.61 -16.48
N LEU A 210 -2.80 7.42 -15.59
CA LEU A 210 -4.15 7.06 -15.95
C LEU A 210 -4.96 8.35 -15.81
N HIS A 211 -5.35 8.94 -16.93
CA HIS A 211 -6.38 9.97 -16.90
C HIS A 211 -7.65 9.33 -16.34
N PHE A 212 -8.43 10.07 -15.54
CA PHE A 212 -9.70 9.59 -15.00
C PHE A 212 -10.82 10.45 -15.56
N THR A 213 -11.87 9.83 -16.09
CA THR A 213 -13.12 10.54 -16.37
C THR A 213 -13.73 10.98 -15.06
N THR A 214 -13.85 12.30 -14.86
CA THR A 214 -14.69 12.87 -13.81
C THR A 214 -16.13 12.57 -14.20
N ALA A 215 -16.72 11.51 -13.62
CA ALA A 215 -18.15 11.29 -13.75
C ALA A 215 -18.88 12.43 -13.00
N ALA A 216 -19.67 13.19 -13.76
CA ALA A 216 -20.53 14.28 -13.30
C ALA A 216 -21.85 13.77 -12.71
#